data_AF-A0A7V9SYP8-F1
#
_entry.id   AF-A0A7V9SYP8-F1
#
_cell.length_a   1.000
_cell.length_b   1.000
_cell.length_c   1.000
_cell.angle_alpha   90.00
_cell.angle_beta   90.00
_cell.angle_gamma   90.00
#
_symmetry.space_group_name_H-M   'P 1'
#
loop_
_entity.id
_entity.type
_entity.pdbx_description
1 polymer ?
#
loop_
_entity_poly.entity_id
_entity_poly.type
_entity_poly.pdbx_seq_one_letter_code
_entity_poly.pdbx_strand_id
1 'polypeptide(L)'
;MASLSFEGETHDEIVLKVKRWLQSLEGGTEVTRMTPVEAVQRGAELTKDALRVIAAAAPEPIADTDLMRSLTGMGYKATDVTREAVVAGLDAVDQVTGGSVVKRVDDTARNILYEMNVAVARQVLKALRGATSG
;
A
#
# COMPACT_ATOMS: atom_id res chain seq x y z
N MET A 1 15.67 -24.44 -22.60
CA MET A 1 14.29 -24.65 -22.12
C MET A 1 14.29 -25.88 -21.23
N ALA A 2 13.74 -25.80 -20.03
CA ALA A 2 13.56 -26.99 -19.20
C ALA A 2 12.33 -27.75 -19.71
N SER A 3 12.49 -29.00 -20.14
CA SER A 3 11.37 -29.90 -20.45
C SER A 3 11.25 -30.94 -19.33
N LEU A 4 10.01 -31.22 -18.92
CA LEU A 4 9.67 -32.22 -17.91
C LEU A 4 8.78 -33.27 -18.59
N SER A 5 9.26 -34.50 -18.69
CA SER A 5 8.44 -35.66 -19.08
C SER A 5 8.26 -36.58 -17.88
N PHE A 6 7.08 -37.17 -17.76
CA PHE A 6 6.75 -38.14 -16.71
C PHE A 6 6.51 -39.48 -17.36
N GLU A 7 7.54 -40.31 -17.44
CA GLU A 7 7.37 -41.73 -17.75
C GLU A 7 7.44 -42.53 -16.44
N GLY A 8 6.28 -43.09 -16.05
CA GLY A 8 6.15 -44.19 -15.08
C GLY A 8 6.60 -43.94 -13.65
N GLU A 9 5.96 -43.04 -12.90
CA GLU A 9 6.10 -42.93 -11.44
C GLU A 9 4.73 -42.51 -10.87
N THR A 10 4.32 -43.05 -9.74
CA THR A 10 2.95 -43.02 -9.21
C THR A 10 2.37 -41.61 -9.04
N HIS A 11 1.03 -41.47 -8.95
CA HIS A 11 0.36 -40.16 -8.81
C HIS A 11 0.98 -39.29 -7.69
N ASP A 12 1.30 -39.91 -6.56
CA ASP A 12 1.91 -39.24 -5.42
C ASP A 12 3.31 -38.69 -5.73
N GLU A 13 4.10 -39.44 -6.49
CA GLU A 13 5.44 -39.04 -6.92
C GLU A 13 5.38 -37.90 -7.96
N ILE A 14 4.41 -37.94 -8.86
CA ILE A 14 4.14 -36.84 -9.80
C ILE A 14 3.75 -35.57 -9.03
N VAL A 15 2.84 -35.66 -8.08
CA VAL A 15 2.43 -34.52 -7.24
C VAL A 15 3.62 -33.94 -6.47
N LEU A 16 4.51 -34.79 -5.95
CA LEU A 16 5.70 -34.35 -5.23
C LEU A 16 6.71 -33.65 -6.14
N LYS A 17 6.93 -34.16 -7.37
CA LYS A 17 7.80 -33.52 -8.37
C LYS A 17 7.22 -32.18 -8.84
N VAL A 18 5.91 -32.10 -9.09
CA VAL A 18 5.22 -30.84 -9.43
C VAL A 18 5.31 -29.83 -8.28
N LYS A 19 5.11 -30.25 -7.03
CA LYS A 19 5.27 -29.38 -5.85
C LYS A 19 6.68 -28.82 -5.74
N ARG A 20 7.71 -29.66 -5.89
CA ARG A 20 9.12 -29.20 -5.88
C ARG A 20 9.42 -28.26 -7.04
N TRP A 21 8.86 -28.50 -8.22
CA TRP A 21 9.03 -27.61 -9.36
C TRP A 21 8.36 -26.25 -9.14
N LEU A 22 7.12 -26.22 -8.65
CA LEU A 22 6.45 -24.97 -8.27
C LEU A 22 7.23 -24.19 -7.19
N GLN A 23 7.77 -24.89 -6.19
CA GLN A 23 8.64 -24.28 -5.17
C GLN A 23 9.97 -23.79 -5.76
N SER A 24 10.51 -24.46 -6.78
CA SER A 24 11.72 -24.00 -7.47
C SER A 24 11.46 -22.75 -8.33
N LEU A 25 10.23 -22.55 -8.81
CA LEU A 25 9.80 -21.29 -9.43
C LEU A 25 9.59 -20.21 -8.38
N GLU A 26 9.02 -20.54 -7.21
CA GLU A 26 8.87 -19.59 -6.10
C GLU A 26 10.23 -19.13 -5.53
N GLY A 27 11.25 -19.99 -5.56
CA GLY A 27 12.64 -19.65 -5.24
C GLY A 27 13.46 -19.06 -6.40
N GLY A 28 12.85 -18.84 -7.57
CA GLY A 28 13.55 -18.53 -8.81
C GLY A 28 12.80 -17.65 -9.81
N THR A 29 11.80 -16.87 -9.37
CA THR A 29 11.09 -15.94 -10.25
C THR A 29 11.24 -14.50 -9.76
N GLU A 30 12.23 -13.84 -10.34
CA GLU A 30 12.35 -12.40 -10.49
C GLU A 30 11.21 -11.88 -11.40
N VAL A 31 9.97 -12.04 -10.96
CA VAL A 31 9.03 -10.92 -11.13
C VAL A 31 9.59 -9.90 -10.16
N THR A 32 9.97 -8.72 -10.61
CA THR A 32 10.26 -7.60 -9.71
C THR A 32 8.97 -7.28 -8.95
N ARG A 33 8.64 -8.09 -7.94
CA ARG A 33 7.58 -7.85 -6.97
C ARG A 33 8.07 -6.64 -6.21
N MET A 34 7.60 -5.49 -6.66
CA MET A 34 7.82 -4.20 -6.00
C MET A 34 7.60 -4.42 -4.50
N THR A 35 8.64 -4.16 -3.72
CA THR A 35 8.58 -4.32 -2.27
C THR A 35 7.50 -3.40 -1.70
N PRO A 36 6.90 -3.72 -0.54
CA PRO A 36 5.94 -2.81 0.10
C PRO A 36 6.48 -1.38 0.28
N VAL A 37 7.77 -1.24 0.58
CA VAL A 37 8.45 0.06 0.70
C VAL A 37 8.52 0.78 -0.66
N GLU A 38 8.92 0.10 -1.73
CA GLU A 38 8.94 0.68 -3.08
C GLU A 38 7.52 1.05 -3.56
N ALA A 39 6.51 0.26 -3.19
CA ALA A 39 5.12 0.55 -3.50
C ALA A 39 4.65 1.84 -2.84
N VAL A 40 4.98 2.01 -1.56
CA VAL A 40 4.66 3.22 -0.78
C VAL A 40 5.42 4.43 -1.33
N GLN A 41 6.69 4.27 -1.70
CA GLN A 41 7.50 5.32 -2.32
C GLN A 41 6.90 5.79 -3.64
N ARG A 42 6.54 4.87 -4.55
CA ARG A 42 5.93 5.22 -5.83
C ARG A 42 4.54 5.83 -5.65
N GLY A 43 3.76 5.34 -4.70
CA GLY A 43 2.44 5.91 -4.38
C GLY A 43 2.51 7.36 -3.89
N ALA A 44 3.53 7.68 -3.09
CA ALA A 44 3.78 9.04 -2.63
C ALA A 44 4.10 9.99 -3.78
N GLU A 45 5.00 9.58 -4.70
CA GLU A 45 5.33 10.39 -5.87
C GLU A 45 4.12 10.57 -6.81
N LEU A 46 3.33 9.51 -7.04
CA LEU A 46 2.09 9.61 -7.81
C LEU A 46 1.09 10.59 -7.19
N THR A 47 0.99 10.62 -5.87
CA THR A 47 0.10 11.55 -5.14
C THR A 47 0.56 12.99 -5.30
N LYS A 48 1.87 13.26 -5.22
CA LYS A 48 2.44 14.58 -5.49
C LYS A 48 2.19 15.02 -6.93
N ASP A 49 2.36 14.12 -7.89
CA ASP A 49 2.06 14.41 -9.30
C ASP A 49 0.59 14.75 -9.50
N ALA A 50 -0.33 14.02 -8.86
CA ALA A 50 -1.75 14.34 -8.90
C ALA A 50 -2.03 15.74 -8.33
N LEU A 51 -1.44 16.09 -7.19
CA LEU A 51 -1.55 17.43 -6.61
C LEU A 51 -0.99 18.51 -7.54
N ARG A 52 0.10 18.22 -8.25
CA ARG A 52 0.66 19.12 -9.28
C ARG A 52 -0.31 19.34 -10.43
N VAL A 53 -0.92 18.27 -10.94
CA VAL A 53 -1.91 18.34 -12.02
C VAL A 53 -3.14 19.14 -11.57
N ILE A 54 -3.62 18.93 -10.34
CA ILE A 54 -4.73 19.67 -9.76
C ILE A 54 -4.38 21.17 -9.66
N ALA A 55 -3.19 21.50 -9.18
CA ALA A 55 -2.72 22.89 -9.12
C ALA A 55 -2.63 23.54 -10.51
N ALA A 56 -2.13 22.81 -11.51
CA ALA A 56 -2.03 23.28 -12.88
C ALA A 56 -3.39 23.42 -13.57
N ALA A 57 -4.39 22.63 -13.16
CA ALA A 57 -5.75 22.69 -13.68
C ALA A 57 -6.64 23.72 -12.96
N ALA A 58 -6.12 24.39 -11.93
CA ALA A 58 -6.87 25.39 -11.20
C ALA A 58 -7.22 26.59 -12.13
N PRO A 59 -8.40 27.22 -11.98
CA PRO A 59 -8.77 28.40 -12.76
C PRO A 59 -7.76 29.54 -12.62
N GLU A 60 -7.53 30.32 -13.68
CA GLU A 60 -6.56 31.43 -13.71
C GLU A 60 -6.59 32.37 -12.49
N PRO A 61 -7.76 32.75 -11.91
CA PRO A 61 -7.79 33.63 -10.74
C PRO A 61 -7.10 33.04 -9.49
N ILE A 62 -6.92 31.72 -9.42
CA ILE A 62 -6.33 31.02 -8.27
C ILE A 62 -5.08 30.21 -8.59
N ALA A 63 -4.83 29.87 -9.85
CA ALA A 63 -3.76 28.97 -10.28
C ALA A 63 -2.37 29.40 -9.80
N ASP A 64 -2.06 30.70 -9.91
CA ASP A 64 -0.74 31.25 -9.56
C ASP A 64 -0.68 31.88 -8.17
N THR A 65 -1.75 31.76 -7.38
CA THR A 65 -1.80 32.38 -6.05
C THR A 65 -0.86 31.69 -5.07
N ASP A 66 -0.32 32.48 -4.13
CA ASP A 66 0.47 31.95 -3.00
C ASP A 66 -0.33 30.95 -2.16
N LEU A 67 -1.66 31.12 -2.11
CA LEU A 67 -2.56 30.18 -1.47
C LEU A 67 -2.49 28.80 -2.13
N MET A 68 -2.65 28.71 -3.46
CA MET A 68 -2.63 27.43 -4.17
C MET A 68 -1.26 26.76 -4.12
N ARG A 69 -0.19 27.56 -4.22
CA ARG A 69 1.19 27.09 -4.07
C ARG A 69 1.45 26.53 -2.66
N SER A 70 0.99 27.23 -1.63
CA SER A 70 1.10 26.81 -0.23
C SER A 70 0.31 25.52 0.03
N LEU A 71 -0.94 25.43 -0.46
CA LEU A 71 -1.77 24.23 -0.35
C LEU A 71 -1.12 23.01 -0.99
N THR A 72 -0.58 23.17 -2.21
CA THR A 72 0.14 22.10 -2.92
C THR A 72 1.37 21.66 -2.13
N GLY A 73 2.16 22.62 -1.63
CA GLY A 73 3.34 22.34 -0.80
C GLY A 73 3.01 21.65 0.53
N MET A 74 1.90 22.02 1.18
CA MET A 74 1.41 21.31 2.36
C MET A 74 1.00 19.87 2.02
N GLY A 75 0.32 19.65 0.89
CA GLY A 75 -0.03 18.32 0.42
C GLY A 75 1.20 17.43 0.19
N TYR A 76 2.27 17.99 -0.36
CA TYR A 76 3.54 17.25 -0.53
C TYR A 76 4.13 16.86 0.81
N LYS A 77 4.26 17.82 1.74
CA LYS A 77 4.79 17.56 3.09
C LYS A 77 3.97 16.50 3.84
N ALA A 78 2.64 16.58 3.77
CA ALA A 78 1.77 15.59 4.40
C ALA A 78 1.95 14.19 3.78
N THR A 79 2.12 14.12 2.45
CA THR A 79 2.40 12.87 1.74
C THR A 79 3.74 12.27 2.16
N ASP A 80 4.78 13.10 2.28
CA ASP A 80 6.12 12.68 2.71
C ASP A 80 6.12 12.14 4.15
N VAL A 81 5.49 12.86 5.08
CA VAL A 81 5.35 12.42 6.48
C VAL A 81 4.59 11.10 6.56
N THR A 82 3.52 10.94 5.78
CA THR A 82 2.73 9.70 5.75
C THR A 82 3.56 8.54 5.21
N ARG A 83 4.26 8.76 4.09
CA ARG A 83 5.17 7.79 3.48
C ARG A 83 6.24 7.33 4.46
N GLU A 84 6.91 8.27 5.13
CA GLU A 84 7.96 7.97 6.11
C GLU A 84 7.41 7.16 7.30
N ALA A 85 6.26 7.54 7.84
CA ALA A 85 5.61 6.80 8.92
C ALA A 85 5.24 5.36 8.50
N VAL A 86 4.75 5.18 7.27
CA VAL A 86 4.41 3.85 6.74
C VAL A 86 5.67 3.01 6.51
N VAL A 87 6.72 3.57 5.91
CA VAL A 87 8.00 2.86 5.70
C VAL A 87 8.63 2.46 7.04
N ALA A 88 8.68 3.38 8.01
CA ALA A 88 9.18 3.06 9.35
C ALA A 88 8.35 1.97 10.04
N GLY A 89 7.03 1.96 9.83
CA GLY A 89 6.16 0.89 10.31
C GLY A 89 6.45 -0.47 9.65
N LEU A 90 6.70 -0.49 8.34
CA LEU A 90 7.08 -1.71 7.61
C LEU A 90 8.43 -2.26 8.10
N ASP A 91 9.42 -1.39 8.29
CA ASP A 91 10.74 -1.76 8.81
C ASP A 91 10.64 -2.30 10.25
N ALA A 92 9.83 -1.68 11.11
CA ALA A 92 9.60 -2.13 12.47
C ALA A 92 8.92 -3.52 12.50
N VAL A 93 7.96 -3.76 11.61
CA VAL A 93 7.32 -5.08 11.46
C VAL A 93 8.33 -6.12 11.00
N ASP A 94 9.19 -5.81 10.01
CA ASP A 94 10.20 -6.75 9.52
C ASP A 94 11.22 -7.13 10.62
N GLN A 95 11.72 -6.13 11.36
CA GLN A 95 12.65 -6.32 12.49
C GLN A 95 12.07 -7.16 13.63
N VAL A 96 10.78 -7.00 13.93
CA VAL A 96 10.11 -7.73 15.03
C VAL A 96 9.72 -9.16 14.61
N THR A 97 9.54 -9.42 13.30
CA THR A 97 8.89 -10.65 12.82
C THR A 97 9.79 -11.63 12.08
N GLY A 98 11.02 -11.21 11.71
CA GLY A 98 11.98 -12.07 11.02
C GLY A 98 11.43 -12.75 9.76
N GLY A 99 10.47 -12.11 9.08
CA GLY A 99 9.82 -12.61 7.85
C GLY A 99 8.64 -13.58 8.01
N SER A 100 8.13 -13.85 9.23
CA SER A 100 7.15 -14.94 9.45
C SER A 100 5.68 -14.53 9.74
N VAL A 101 5.36 -13.23 9.81
CA VAL A 101 4.05 -12.77 10.36
C VAL A 101 3.21 -12.00 9.33
N VAL A 102 3.04 -12.56 8.13
CA VAL A 102 2.07 -12.00 7.17
C VAL A 102 0.61 -12.25 7.61
N LYS A 103 0.35 -13.33 8.37
CA LYS A 103 -1.02 -13.70 8.79
C LYS A 103 -1.58 -12.91 9.98
N ARG A 104 -0.75 -12.52 10.96
CA ARG A 104 -1.25 -11.87 12.19
C ARG A 104 -1.49 -10.36 12.00
N VAL A 105 -0.83 -9.76 11.00
CA VAL A 105 -1.03 -8.36 10.60
C VAL A 105 -2.35 -8.19 9.85
N ASP A 106 -2.80 -9.15 9.02
CA ASP A 106 -4.07 -9.03 8.30
C ASP A 106 -5.28 -8.98 9.27
N ASP A 107 -5.31 -9.85 10.27
CA ASP A 107 -6.40 -9.87 11.27
C ASP A 107 -6.39 -8.63 12.17
N THR A 108 -5.19 -8.13 12.53
CA THR A 108 -5.04 -6.93 13.35
C THR A 108 -5.36 -5.65 12.56
N ALA A 109 -4.92 -5.57 11.31
CA ALA A 109 -5.21 -4.47 10.40
C ALA A 109 -6.70 -4.39 10.09
N ARG A 110 -7.38 -5.52 9.88
CA ARG A 110 -8.84 -5.56 9.70
C ARG A 110 -9.58 -5.03 10.93
N ASN A 111 -9.16 -5.40 12.13
CA ASN A 111 -9.75 -4.88 13.38
C ASN A 111 -9.51 -3.38 13.56
N ILE A 112 -8.29 -2.90 13.32
CA ILE A 112 -7.95 -1.47 13.43
C ILE A 112 -8.69 -0.63 12.39
N LEU A 113 -8.75 -1.08 11.13
CA LEU A 113 -9.51 -0.40 10.08
C LEU A 113 -11.00 -0.33 10.43
N TYR A 114 -11.54 -1.37 11.05
CA TYR A 114 -12.94 -1.39 11.50
C TYR A 114 -13.19 -0.38 12.62
N GLU A 115 -12.32 -0.30 13.62
CA GLU A 115 -12.43 0.67 14.72
C GLU A 115 -12.22 2.12 14.24
N MET A 116 -11.28 2.35 13.33
CA MET A 116 -11.06 3.66 12.71
C MET A 116 -12.27 4.11 11.88
N ASN A 117 -12.88 3.21 11.11
CA ASN A 117 -14.09 3.54 10.35
C ASN A 117 -15.24 3.97 11.25
N VAL A 118 -15.38 3.38 12.44
CA VAL A 118 -16.40 3.79 13.42
C VAL A 118 -16.07 5.15 14.04
N ALA A 119 -14.81 5.41 14.39
CA ALA A 119 -14.38 6.68 14.95
C ALA A 119 -14.56 7.83 13.95
N VAL A 120 -14.15 7.62 12.69
CA VAL A 120 -14.31 8.58 11.59
C VAL A 120 -15.79 8.78 11.27
N ALA A 121 -16.59 7.71 11.16
CA ALA A 121 -18.03 7.84 10.95
C ALA A 121 -18.72 8.64 12.07
N ARG A 122 -18.31 8.47 13.33
CA ARG A 122 -18.82 9.26 14.46
C ARG A 122 -18.42 10.73 14.36
N GLN A 123 -17.21 11.04 13.93
CA GLN A 123 -16.76 12.41 13.73
C GLN A 123 -17.49 13.08 12.57
N VAL A 124 -17.69 12.39 11.45
CA VAL A 124 -18.47 12.87 10.30
C VAL A 124 -19.93 13.12 10.69
N LEU A 125 -20.58 12.18 11.41
CA LEU A 125 -21.95 12.35 11.89
C LEU A 125 -22.09 13.52 12.87
N LYS A 126 -21.08 13.75 13.72
CA LYS A 126 -21.05 14.90 14.64
C LYS A 126 -20.91 16.22 13.88
N ALA A 127 -20.07 16.27 12.85
CA ALA A 127 -19.93 17.44 11.99
C ALA A 127 -21.23 17.76 11.23
N LEU A 128 -21.91 16.74 10.70
CA LEU A 128 -23.18 16.90 10.00
C LEU A 128 -24.32 17.38 10.91
N ARG A 129 -24.40 16.90 12.16
CA ARG A 129 -25.39 17.39 13.14
C ARG A 129 -25.09 18.83 13.61
N GLY A 130 -23.82 19.23 13.65
CA GLY A 130 -23.43 20.62 13.93
C GLY A 130 -23.75 21.57 12.78
N ALA A 131 -23.70 21.08 11.53
CA ALA A 131 -23.98 21.87 10.33
C ALA A 131 -25.49 22.14 10.09
N THR A 132 -26.39 21.36 10.69
CA THR A 132 -27.86 21.54 10.55
C THR A 132 -28.49 22.38 11.67
N SER A 133 -27.69 22.95 12.57
CA SER A 133 -28.14 23.78 13.70
C SER A 133 -27.57 25.21 13.68
N GLY A 134 -27.08 25.68 12.52
CA GLY A 134 -26.61 27.05 12.28
C GLY A 134 -27.28 27.69 11.08
#